data_AF-A0A813RFB7-F1
#
_entry.id   AF-A0A813RFB7-F1
#
_cell.length_a   1.000
_cell.length_b   1.000
_cell.length_c   1.000
_cell.angle_alpha   90.00
_cell.angle_beta   90.00
_cell.angle_gamma   90.00
#
_symmetry.space_group_name_H-M   'P 1'
#
loop_
_entity.id
_entity.type
_entity.pdbx_description
1 polymer ?
#
loop_
_entity_poly.entity_id
_entity_poly.type
_entity_poly.pdbx_seq_one_letter_code
_entity_poly.pdbx_strand_id
1 'polypeptide(L)'
;MSSAAYLPLLQRDLTRYGMTTYLILGNIGLSLNMLIFFCAAYRRNPCSIYIFSASLCGLIGLNISTISVVYALDHPNPATTSVLFCELQFYFRHSFNQMMRTFFICALIDRYAISIVEEYLIKSRLSYTILEPGHFMQNTQIKDIADKGLMNLMYSFDELQGYLDLADYAEVTLNILQNPRHHNRATYELLGDNRTGREVAQLISQHSGKEIKCQLCQFEDLKDKIPMLKDANEYVQDGFARIMFYYNRWGLTGNNNILRFLLGREPTSVEDYIIKTLKA
;
A
#
# COMPACT_ATOMS: atom_id res chain seq x y z
N MET A 1 27.75 -45.96 33.50
CA MET A 1 27.93 -44.50 33.73
C MET A 1 26.54 -43.88 33.76
N SER A 2 26.16 -43.20 34.85
CA SER A 2 24.78 -42.72 35.03
C SER A 2 24.42 -41.61 34.05
N SER A 3 23.15 -41.53 33.67
CA SER A 3 22.57 -40.50 32.80
C SER A 3 22.91 -39.06 33.23
N ALA A 4 23.22 -38.84 34.51
CA ALA A 4 23.62 -37.55 35.06
C ALA A 4 25.00 -37.04 34.58
N ALA A 5 25.93 -37.93 34.23
CA ALA A 5 27.26 -37.52 33.76
C ALA A 5 27.30 -37.10 32.28
N TYR A 6 26.29 -37.48 31.50
CA TYR A 6 26.21 -37.20 30.06
C TYR A 6 25.61 -35.83 29.74
N LEU A 7 24.71 -35.32 30.60
CA LEU A 7 24.04 -34.03 30.40
C LEU A 7 25.00 -32.85 30.20
N PRO A 8 26.06 -32.66 31.03
CA PRO A 8 26.98 -31.54 30.87
C PRO A 8 27.79 -31.61 29.57
N LEU A 9 28.16 -32.82 29.13
CA LEU A 9 28.86 -33.05 27.87
C LEU A 9 27.97 -32.69 26.68
N LEU A 10 26.73 -33.18 26.69
CA LEU A 10 25.74 -32.87 25.67
C LEU A 10 25.43 -31.37 25.61
N GLN A 11 25.25 -30.71 26.76
CA GLN A 11 25.04 -29.26 26.84
C GLN A 11 26.23 -28.49 26.27
N ARG A 12 27.46 -28.92 26.55
CA ARG A 12 28.68 -28.31 26.01
C ARG A 12 28.74 -28.43 24.49
N ASP A 13 28.45 -29.61 23.96
CA ASP A 13 28.49 -29.85 22.51
C ASP A 13 27.36 -29.12 21.78
N LEU A 14 26.14 -29.08 22.34
CA LEU A 14 25.04 -28.28 21.82
C LEU A 14 25.34 -26.78 21.82
N THR A 15 26.02 -26.29 22.84
CA THR A 15 26.41 -24.88 22.90
C THR A 15 27.53 -24.60 21.89
N ARG A 16 28.55 -25.46 21.82
CA ARG A 16 29.70 -25.25 20.95
C ARG A 16 29.34 -25.36 19.47
N TYR A 17 28.55 -26.35 19.08
CA TYR A 17 28.22 -26.57 17.66
C TYR A 17 26.84 -26.05 17.29
N GLY A 18 25.83 -26.30 18.12
CA GLY A 18 24.46 -25.86 17.85
C GLY A 18 24.30 -24.34 17.88
N MET A 19 24.71 -23.68 18.98
CA MET A 19 24.55 -22.23 19.10
C MET A 19 25.47 -21.46 18.14
N THR A 20 26.67 -21.97 17.85
CA THR A 20 27.57 -21.37 16.85
C THR A 20 27.00 -21.47 15.45
N THR A 21 26.42 -22.63 15.08
CA THR A 21 25.75 -22.78 13.79
C THR A 21 24.54 -21.86 13.67
N TYR A 22 23.73 -21.78 14.73
CA TYR A 22 22.60 -20.85 14.81
C TYR A 22 23.04 -19.38 14.70
N LEU A 23 24.13 -19.01 15.35
CA LEU A 23 24.71 -17.67 15.28
C LEU A 23 25.16 -17.33 13.85
N ILE A 24 25.89 -18.24 13.19
CA ILE A 24 26.38 -18.03 11.82
C ILE A 24 25.23 -17.91 10.83
N LEU A 25 24.32 -18.90 10.82
CA LEU A 25 23.18 -18.91 9.90
C LEU A 25 22.25 -17.72 10.15
N GLY A 26 22.01 -17.39 11.43
CA GLY A 26 21.19 -16.24 11.81
C GLY A 26 21.79 -14.92 11.35
N ASN A 27 23.09 -14.69 11.55
CA ASN A 27 23.78 -13.48 11.07
C ASN A 27 23.73 -13.37 9.54
N ILE A 28 23.98 -14.47 8.82
CA ILE A 28 23.92 -14.49 7.35
C ILE A 28 22.51 -14.15 6.88
N GLY A 29 21.49 -14.85 7.39
CA GLY A 29 20.10 -14.66 6.98
C GLY A 29 19.59 -13.24 7.26
N LEU A 30 19.86 -12.71 8.45
CA LEU A 30 19.45 -11.35 8.83
C LEU A 30 20.19 -10.29 8.00
N SER A 31 21.49 -10.48 7.73
CA SER A 31 22.28 -9.56 6.90
C SER A 31 21.81 -9.56 5.45
N LEU A 32 21.53 -10.73 4.85
CA LEU A 32 20.96 -10.82 3.52
C LEU A 32 19.60 -10.12 3.44
N ASN A 33 18.76 -10.30 4.45
CA ASN A 33 17.46 -9.62 4.50
C ASN A 33 17.63 -8.09 4.54
N MET A 34 18.56 -7.58 5.34
CA MET A 34 18.87 -6.14 5.37
C MET A 34 19.44 -5.64 4.03
N LEU A 35 20.31 -6.42 3.36
CA LEU A 35 20.87 -6.07 2.05
C LEU A 35 19.80 -5.87 0.98
N ILE A 36 18.75 -6.70 0.98
CA ILE A 36 17.60 -6.54 0.07
C ILE A 36 16.96 -5.16 0.26
N PHE A 37 16.78 -4.72 1.50
CA PHE A 37 16.11 -3.45 1.83
C PHE A 37 17.02 -2.22 1.87
N PHE A 38 18.34 -2.36 1.64
CA PHE A 38 19.21 -1.19 1.45
C PHE A 38 18.95 -0.49 0.11
N CYS A 39 18.46 -1.23 -0.89
CA CYS A 39 18.11 -0.67 -2.18
C CYS A 39 16.81 0.17 -2.05
N ALA A 40 16.92 1.47 -2.37
CA ALA A 40 15.82 2.42 -2.23
C ALA A 40 14.56 2.04 -3.05
N ALA A 41 14.73 1.27 -4.13
CA ALA A 41 13.62 0.76 -4.95
C ALA A 41 12.67 -0.17 -4.17
N TYR A 42 13.18 -0.93 -3.19
CA TYR A 42 12.40 -1.89 -2.40
C TYR A 42 11.83 -1.29 -1.10
N ARG A 43 12.19 -0.05 -0.75
CA ARG A 43 11.66 0.68 0.43
C ARG A 43 10.39 1.50 0.15
N ARG A 44 9.61 1.11 -0.87
CA ARG A 44 8.41 1.84 -1.28
C ARG A 44 7.17 1.53 -0.42
N ASN A 45 7.20 0.43 0.34
CA ASN A 45 6.06 -0.03 1.16
C ASN A 45 6.43 0.01 2.66
N PRO A 46 5.56 0.50 3.58
CA PRO A 46 5.87 0.56 5.02
C PRO A 46 6.23 -0.81 5.62
N CYS A 47 5.65 -1.91 5.14
CA CYS A 47 6.00 -3.29 5.51
C CYS A 47 7.51 -3.58 5.33
N SER A 48 8.14 -3.07 4.27
CA SER A 48 9.57 -3.24 4.03
C SER A 48 10.44 -2.58 5.13
N ILE A 49 9.98 -1.45 5.69
CA ILE A 49 10.68 -0.74 6.76
C ILE A 49 10.57 -1.51 8.08
N TYR A 50 9.42 -2.12 8.34
CA TYR A 50 9.23 -2.98 9.51
C TYR A 50 10.07 -4.25 9.44
N ILE A 51 10.15 -4.91 8.28
CA ILE A 51 10.99 -6.12 8.09
C ILE A 51 12.48 -5.78 8.22
N PHE A 52 12.91 -4.63 7.69
CA PHE A 52 14.27 -4.14 7.89
C PHE A 52 14.57 -3.92 9.38
N SER A 53 13.69 -3.18 10.08
CA SER A 53 13.83 -2.90 11.52
C SER A 53 13.83 -4.18 12.37
N ALA A 54 12.97 -5.15 12.04
CA ALA A 54 12.94 -6.46 12.68
C ALA A 54 14.25 -7.23 12.48
N SER A 55 14.82 -7.17 11.28
CA SER A 55 16.09 -7.82 10.95
C SER A 55 17.27 -7.20 11.69
N LEU A 56 17.28 -5.87 11.83
CA LEU A 56 18.28 -5.14 12.60
C LEU A 56 18.21 -5.50 14.09
N CYS A 57 17.02 -5.44 14.69
CA CYS A 57 16.82 -5.84 16.10
C CYS A 57 17.16 -7.31 16.31
N GLY A 58 16.81 -8.18 15.36
CA GLY A 58 17.17 -9.59 15.40
C GLY A 58 18.67 -9.82 15.35
N LEU A 59 19.41 -9.06 14.54
CA LEU A 59 20.86 -9.17 14.44
C LEU A 59 21.51 -8.78 15.78
N ILE A 60 21.11 -7.64 16.33
CA ILE A 60 21.65 -7.14 17.60
C ILE A 60 21.31 -8.11 18.74
N GLY A 61 20.04 -8.53 18.83
CA GLY A 61 19.57 -9.44 19.88
C GLY A 61 20.22 -10.83 19.81
N LEU A 62 20.42 -11.38 18.60
CA LEU A 62 21.09 -12.66 18.38
C LEU A 62 22.54 -12.62 18.89
N ASN A 63 23.28 -11.58 18.54
CA ASN A 63 24.69 -11.43 18.89
C ASN A 63 24.86 -11.20 20.41
N ILE A 64 24.09 -10.30 21.02
CA ILE A 64 24.11 -10.05 22.47
C ILE A 64 23.74 -11.32 23.27
N SER A 65 22.78 -12.11 22.76
CA SER A 65 22.35 -13.33 23.45
C SER A 65 23.34 -14.48 23.33
N THR A 66 24.00 -14.64 22.19
CA THR A 66 24.67 -15.90 21.84
C THR A 66 26.18 -15.82 21.97
N ILE A 67 26.80 -14.68 21.66
CA ILE A 67 28.26 -14.52 21.72
C ILE A 67 28.77 -14.77 23.13
N SER A 68 28.13 -14.18 24.14
CA SER A 68 28.56 -14.35 25.54
C SER A 68 28.41 -15.79 26.03
N VAL A 69 27.39 -16.52 25.54
CA VAL A 69 27.16 -17.93 25.90
C VAL A 69 28.23 -18.84 25.27
N VAL A 70 28.60 -18.60 24.01
CA VAL A 70 29.67 -19.33 23.33
C VAL A 70 31.03 -18.99 23.94
N TYR A 71 31.29 -17.72 24.24
CA TYR A 71 32.53 -17.26 24.89
C TYR A 71 32.75 -17.92 26.26
N ALA A 72 31.69 -18.08 27.04
CA ALA A 72 31.71 -18.69 28.37
C ALA A 72 32.06 -20.20 28.38
N LEU A 73 32.19 -20.85 27.22
CA LEU A 73 32.65 -22.24 27.13
C LEU A 73 34.14 -22.40 27.45
N ASP A 74 34.95 -21.43 27.02
CA ASP A 74 36.40 -21.47 27.12
C ASP A 74 36.98 -20.37 28.03
N HIS A 75 36.14 -19.43 28.47
CA HIS A 75 36.53 -18.28 29.28
C HIS A 75 35.59 -18.11 30.49
N PRO A 76 36.03 -17.40 31.55
CA PRO A 76 35.16 -17.05 32.67
C PRO A 76 33.92 -16.30 32.18
N ASN A 77 32.74 -16.74 32.60
CA ASN A 77 31.48 -16.16 32.14
C ASN A 77 31.36 -14.71 32.64
N PRO A 78 31.33 -13.70 31.74
CA PRO A 78 31.23 -12.30 32.17
C PRO A 78 29.95 -11.99 32.94
N ALA A 79 28.87 -12.75 32.70
CA ALA A 79 27.60 -12.60 33.43
C ALA A 79 27.67 -13.09 34.88
N THR A 80 28.59 -14.01 35.22
CA THR A 80 28.79 -14.44 36.61
C THR A 80 29.77 -13.56 37.37
N THR A 81 30.57 -12.77 36.65
CA THR A 81 31.63 -11.92 37.23
C THR A 81 31.15 -10.49 37.48
N SER A 82 30.18 -10.00 36.70
CA SER A 82 29.65 -8.64 36.82
C SER A 82 28.13 -8.62 36.78
N VAL A 83 27.51 -8.18 37.88
CA VAL A 83 26.06 -7.98 37.98
C VAL A 83 25.58 -6.98 36.92
N LEU A 84 26.33 -5.89 36.70
CA LEU A 84 26.00 -4.89 35.69
C LEU A 84 25.94 -5.50 34.29
N PHE A 85 26.91 -6.36 33.93
CA PHE A 85 26.92 -7.01 32.62
C PHE A 85 25.74 -7.98 32.49
N CYS A 86 25.43 -8.75 33.53
CA CYS A 86 24.30 -9.67 33.55
C CYS A 86 22.96 -8.95 33.32
N GLU A 87 22.71 -7.86 34.06
CA GLU A 87 21.49 -7.08 33.94
C GLU A 87 21.35 -6.41 32.57
N LEU A 88 22.43 -5.79 32.06
CA LEU A 88 22.44 -5.18 30.73
C LEU A 88 22.20 -6.22 29.64
N GLN A 89 22.87 -7.37 29.72
CA GLN A 89 22.71 -8.43 28.72
C GLN A 89 21.27 -8.96 28.71
N PHE A 90 20.68 -9.20 29.88
CA PHE A 90 19.29 -9.63 29.98
C PHE A 90 18.33 -8.58 29.42
N TYR A 91 18.49 -7.31 29.83
CA TYR A 91 17.67 -6.21 29.37
C TYR A 91 17.74 -6.03 27.85
N PHE A 92 18.93 -5.99 27.27
CA PHE A 92 19.09 -5.85 25.82
C PHE A 92 18.53 -7.05 25.07
N ARG A 93 18.83 -8.28 25.52
CA ARG A 93 18.27 -9.50 24.91
C ARG A 93 16.75 -9.47 24.91
N HIS A 94 16.13 -9.11 26.04
CA HIS A 94 14.68 -9.02 26.15
C HIS A 94 14.13 -7.93 25.22
N SER A 95 14.69 -6.72 25.32
CA SER A 95 14.25 -5.54 24.56
C SER A 95 14.31 -5.78 23.05
N PHE A 96 15.45 -6.23 22.52
CA PHE A 96 15.61 -6.47 21.09
C PHE A 96 14.74 -7.63 20.58
N ASN A 97 14.50 -8.67 21.39
CA ASN A 97 13.59 -9.75 21.03
C ASN A 97 12.14 -9.26 20.95
N GLN A 98 11.70 -8.45 21.92
CA GLN A 98 10.37 -7.86 21.90
C GLN A 98 10.19 -6.88 20.75
N MET A 99 11.16 -5.99 20.51
CA MET A 99 11.13 -5.06 19.37
C MET A 99 11.01 -5.81 18.04
N MET A 100 11.80 -6.87 17.84
CA MET A 100 11.71 -7.72 16.64
C MET A 100 10.28 -8.26 16.44
N ARG A 101 9.66 -8.82 17.48
CA ARG A 101 8.28 -9.35 17.42
C ARG A 101 7.26 -8.25 17.13
N THR A 102 7.37 -7.11 17.80
CA THR A 102 6.48 -5.97 17.60
C THR A 102 6.55 -5.46 16.17
N PHE A 103 7.74 -5.36 15.57
CA PHE A 103 7.87 -4.95 14.17
C PHE A 103 7.19 -5.92 13.20
N PHE A 104 7.27 -7.23 13.44
CA PHE A 104 6.49 -8.20 12.64
C PHE A 104 4.99 -8.00 12.79
N ILE A 105 4.50 -7.72 14.01
CA ILE A 105 3.09 -7.44 14.25
C ILE A 105 2.66 -6.16 13.51
N CYS A 106 3.46 -5.08 13.59
CA CYS A 106 3.20 -3.85 12.86
C CYS A 106 3.20 -4.07 11.33
N ALA A 107 4.12 -4.87 10.80
CA ALA A 107 4.15 -5.23 9.38
C ALA A 107 2.86 -5.94 8.93
N LEU A 108 2.33 -6.83 9.78
CA LEU A 108 1.07 -7.54 9.54
C LEU A 108 -0.14 -6.60 9.61
N ILE A 109 -0.17 -5.71 10.61
CA ILE A 109 -1.25 -4.72 10.78
C ILE A 109 -1.28 -3.75 9.60
N ASP A 110 -0.12 -3.23 9.18
CA ASP A 110 -0.01 -2.32 8.04
C ASP A 110 -0.50 -3.00 6.75
N ARG A 111 -0.08 -4.26 6.52
CA ARG A 111 -0.57 -5.03 5.38
C ARG A 111 -2.07 -5.30 5.44
N TYR A 112 -2.58 -5.61 6.63
CA TYR A 112 -4.00 -5.88 6.88
C TYR A 112 -4.86 -4.63 6.66
N ALA A 113 -4.42 -3.47 7.16
CA ALA A 113 -5.15 -2.21 7.08
C ALA A 113 -5.38 -1.73 5.64
N ILE A 114 -4.49 -2.10 4.71
CA ILE A 114 -4.55 -1.70 3.29
C ILE A 114 -5.55 -2.54 2.49
N SER A 115 -5.97 -3.74 2.94
CA SER A 115 -6.70 -4.70 2.11
C SER A 115 -8.04 -5.19 2.68
N ILE A 116 -8.55 -4.55 3.74
CA ILE A 116 -9.59 -5.13 4.61
C ILE A 116 -10.86 -5.59 3.87
N VAL A 117 -11.42 -4.79 2.96
CA VAL A 117 -12.76 -5.09 2.41
C VAL A 117 -12.71 -6.17 1.33
N GLU A 118 -11.88 -5.98 0.31
CA GLU A 118 -11.75 -6.95 -0.78
C GLU A 118 -11.17 -8.27 -0.29
N GLU A 119 -10.15 -8.23 0.58
CA GLU A 119 -9.55 -9.45 1.12
C GLU A 119 -10.55 -10.26 1.96
N TYR A 120 -11.41 -9.59 2.72
CA TYR A 120 -12.48 -10.26 3.47
C TYR A 120 -13.48 -10.93 2.53
N LEU A 121 -13.89 -10.24 1.46
CA LEU A 121 -14.77 -10.81 0.44
C LEU A 121 -14.13 -12.01 -0.26
N ILE A 122 -12.84 -11.92 -0.64
CA ILE A 122 -12.08 -12.99 -1.28
C ILE A 122 -11.98 -14.22 -0.35
N LYS A 123 -11.75 -14.01 0.95
CA LYS A 123 -11.64 -15.08 1.95
C LYS A 123 -12.97 -15.68 2.41
N SER A 124 -14.09 -14.99 2.16
CA SER A 124 -15.42 -15.39 2.63
C SER A 124 -15.98 -16.68 2.02
N ARG A 125 -15.35 -17.22 0.96
CA ARG A 125 -15.86 -18.30 0.10
C ARG A 125 -17.15 -17.97 -0.65
N LEU A 126 -17.63 -16.73 -0.60
CA LEU A 126 -18.73 -16.25 -1.43
C LEU A 126 -18.30 -16.14 -2.90
N SER A 127 -19.25 -16.23 -3.81
CA SER A 127 -19.05 -15.80 -5.20
C SER A 127 -19.01 -14.29 -5.24
N TYR A 128 -18.05 -13.72 -5.94
CA TYR A 128 -17.87 -12.27 -6.03
C TYR A 128 -17.37 -11.85 -7.41
N THR A 129 -17.60 -10.59 -7.74
CA THR A 129 -16.92 -9.87 -8.81
C THR A 129 -16.60 -8.48 -8.25
N ILE A 130 -15.35 -8.06 -8.34
CA ILE A 130 -14.90 -6.75 -7.85
C ILE A 130 -14.74 -5.83 -9.05
N LEU A 131 -15.36 -4.64 -8.97
CA LEU A 131 -15.22 -3.59 -9.97
C LEU A 131 -14.46 -2.43 -9.34
N GLU A 132 -13.35 -2.04 -9.96
CA GLU A 132 -12.46 -0.97 -9.51
C GLU A 132 -12.55 0.19 -10.50
N PRO A 133 -13.46 1.15 -10.29
CA PRO A 133 -13.66 2.24 -11.23
C PRO A 133 -12.52 3.28 -11.15
N GLY A 134 -12.15 3.81 -12.30
CA GLY A 134 -11.40 5.06 -12.42
C GLY A 134 -12.25 6.29 -12.06
N HIS A 135 -11.81 7.46 -12.51
CA HIS A 135 -12.52 8.72 -12.26
C HIS A 135 -13.82 8.80 -13.06
N PHE A 136 -14.96 8.87 -12.38
CA PHE A 136 -16.22 9.15 -13.06
C PHE A 136 -16.19 10.52 -13.74
N MET A 137 -16.50 10.56 -15.03
CA MET A 137 -16.59 11.80 -15.82
C MET A 137 -17.65 12.77 -15.25
N GLN A 138 -18.68 12.24 -14.60
CA GLN A 138 -19.75 12.96 -13.91
C GLN A 138 -19.26 13.80 -12.73
N ASN A 139 -18.11 13.47 -12.15
CA ASN A 139 -17.50 14.28 -11.10
C ASN A 139 -16.94 15.60 -11.66
N THR A 140 -16.71 15.68 -12.97
CA THR A 140 -16.31 16.91 -13.66
C THR A 140 -17.56 17.66 -14.12
N GLN A 141 -17.86 18.78 -13.46
CA GLN A 141 -19.04 19.60 -13.76
C GLN A 141 -18.85 20.41 -15.06
N ILE A 142 -18.88 19.74 -16.21
CA ILE A 142 -18.54 20.30 -17.54
C ILE A 142 -19.28 21.62 -17.83
N LYS A 143 -20.59 21.68 -17.58
CA LYS A 143 -21.40 22.88 -17.81
C LYS A 143 -20.95 24.07 -16.95
N ASP A 144 -20.73 23.84 -15.66
CA ASP A 144 -20.28 24.87 -14.73
C ASP A 144 -18.88 25.40 -15.09
N ILE A 145 -17.97 24.49 -15.49
CA ILE A 145 -16.63 24.84 -15.95
C ILE A 145 -16.70 25.68 -17.22
N ALA A 146 -17.50 25.26 -18.20
CA ALA A 146 -17.71 25.98 -19.44
C ALA A 146 -18.34 27.37 -19.21
N ASP A 147 -19.29 27.48 -18.29
CA ASP A 147 -19.94 28.74 -17.96
C ASP A 147 -18.99 29.73 -17.29
N LYS A 148 -18.19 29.27 -16.34
CA LYS A 148 -17.25 30.09 -15.56
C LYS A 148 -15.90 30.32 -16.25
N GLY A 149 -15.54 29.51 -17.24
CA GLY A 149 -14.22 29.54 -17.86
C GLY A 149 -13.09 29.11 -16.91
N LEU A 150 -13.40 28.33 -15.87
CA LEU A 150 -12.47 27.96 -14.81
C LEU A 150 -12.66 26.49 -14.41
N MET A 151 -11.59 25.70 -14.52
CA MET A 151 -11.52 24.34 -14.03
C MET A 151 -10.61 24.29 -12.81
N ASN A 152 -11.19 23.89 -11.67
CA ASN A 152 -10.47 23.72 -10.41
C ASN A 152 -10.19 22.23 -10.16
N LEU A 153 -8.94 21.87 -9.88
CA LEU A 153 -8.53 20.54 -9.41
C LEU A 153 -7.73 20.65 -8.11
N MET A 154 -7.75 19.59 -7.29
CA MET A 154 -6.95 19.47 -6.07
C MET A 154 -5.69 18.60 -6.26
N TYR A 155 -5.38 18.29 -7.52
CA TYR A 155 -4.25 17.47 -7.94
C TYR A 155 -3.72 18.00 -9.28
N SER A 156 -2.53 17.57 -9.69
CA SER A 156 -1.85 18.05 -10.90
C SER A 156 -2.74 17.94 -12.15
N PHE A 157 -2.68 18.97 -13.00
CA PHE A 157 -3.29 18.99 -14.32
C PHE A 157 -2.50 18.19 -15.36
N ASP A 158 -1.25 17.85 -15.06
CA ASP A 158 -0.29 17.28 -16.00
C ASP A 158 -0.06 15.77 -15.75
N GLU A 159 -0.55 15.23 -14.63
CA GLU A 159 -0.56 13.79 -14.37
C GLU A 159 -1.75 13.12 -15.08
N LEU A 160 -1.48 11.97 -15.68
CA LEU A 160 -2.48 11.21 -16.45
C LEU A 160 -3.54 10.61 -15.51
N GLN A 161 -4.81 10.74 -15.86
CA GLN A 161 -5.94 10.18 -15.11
C GLN A 161 -6.80 9.30 -16.03
N GLY A 162 -7.25 8.16 -15.51
CA GLY A 162 -8.19 7.28 -16.17
C GLY A 162 -9.63 7.70 -15.86
N TYR A 163 -10.37 8.05 -16.89
CA TYR A 163 -11.76 8.48 -16.81
C TYR A 163 -12.71 7.36 -17.23
N LEU A 164 -13.87 7.31 -16.58
CA LEU A 164 -14.91 6.33 -16.78
C LEU A 164 -16.27 7.02 -16.90
N ASP A 165 -17.02 6.74 -17.97
CA ASP A 165 -18.42 7.17 -18.03
C ASP A 165 -19.27 6.25 -17.12
N LEU A 166 -20.05 6.85 -16.22
CA LEU A 166 -21.00 6.12 -15.38
C LEU A 166 -22.00 5.28 -16.19
N ALA A 167 -22.34 5.70 -17.42
CA ALA A 167 -23.20 4.90 -18.30
C ALA A 167 -22.55 3.58 -18.71
N ASP A 168 -21.25 3.60 -19.06
CA ASP A 168 -20.49 2.40 -19.38
C ASP A 168 -20.33 1.49 -18.15
N TYR A 169 -20.09 2.09 -16.98
CA TYR A 169 -20.03 1.35 -15.71
C TYR A 169 -21.35 0.62 -15.41
N ALA A 170 -22.49 1.29 -15.64
CA ALA A 170 -23.81 0.69 -15.45
C ALA A 170 -24.07 -0.46 -16.45
N GLU A 171 -23.67 -0.30 -17.72
CA GLU A 171 -23.80 -1.34 -18.74
C GLU A 171 -22.96 -2.58 -18.40
N VAL A 172 -21.69 -2.40 -18.02
CA VAL A 172 -20.84 -3.52 -17.58
C VAL A 172 -21.41 -4.20 -16.33
N THR A 173 -21.89 -3.43 -15.36
CA THR A 173 -22.52 -3.98 -14.16
C THR A 173 -23.72 -4.84 -14.53
N LEU A 174 -24.56 -4.39 -15.46
CA LEU A 174 -25.71 -5.16 -15.94
C LEU A 174 -25.27 -6.44 -16.68
N ASN A 175 -24.28 -6.36 -17.56
CA ASN A 175 -23.74 -7.52 -18.29
C ASN A 175 -23.24 -8.61 -17.32
N ILE A 176 -22.54 -8.20 -16.27
CA ILE A 176 -22.03 -9.09 -15.22
C ILE A 176 -23.18 -9.72 -14.43
N LEU A 177 -24.18 -8.93 -14.02
CA LEU A 177 -25.33 -9.41 -13.27
C LEU A 177 -26.20 -10.39 -14.09
N GLN A 178 -26.24 -10.24 -15.41
CA GLN A 178 -26.92 -11.17 -16.30
C GLN A 178 -26.17 -12.50 -16.47
N ASN A 179 -24.83 -12.48 -16.40
CA ASN A 179 -23.98 -13.66 -16.61
C ASN A 179 -22.95 -13.89 -15.48
N PRO A 180 -23.35 -13.92 -14.20
CA PRO A 180 -22.43 -13.80 -13.06
C PRO A 180 -21.44 -14.97 -12.94
N ARG A 181 -21.79 -16.14 -13.51
CA ARG A 181 -20.91 -17.32 -13.51
C ARG A 181 -19.62 -17.09 -14.29
N HIS A 182 -19.67 -16.32 -15.38
CA HIS A 182 -18.49 -16.04 -16.22
C HIS A 182 -17.53 -15.04 -15.59
N HIS A 183 -17.99 -14.28 -14.60
CA HIS A 183 -17.24 -13.24 -13.91
C HIS A 183 -16.90 -13.60 -12.46
N ASN A 184 -17.14 -14.85 -12.06
CA ASN A 184 -16.93 -15.28 -10.69
C ASN A 184 -15.44 -15.22 -10.31
N ARG A 185 -15.16 -14.61 -9.17
CA ARG A 185 -13.83 -14.34 -8.62
C ARG A 185 -12.95 -13.44 -9.47
N ALA A 186 -13.56 -12.69 -10.40
CA ALA A 186 -12.84 -11.71 -11.21
C ALA A 186 -12.76 -10.35 -10.48
N THR A 187 -11.68 -9.63 -10.76
CA THR A 187 -11.48 -8.22 -10.41
C THR A 187 -11.21 -7.47 -11.70
N TYR A 188 -11.92 -6.38 -11.93
CA TYR A 188 -11.80 -5.57 -13.14
C TYR A 188 -11.51 -4.11 -12.80
N GLU A 189 -10.33 -3.64 -13.20
CA GLU A 189 -10.03 -2.22 -13.28
C GLU A 189 -10.77 -1.61 -14.48
N LEU A 190 -11.64 -0.63 -14.22
CA LEU A 190 -12.53 -0.06 -15.22
C LEU A 190 -12.20 1.39 -15.52
N LEU A 191 -11.73 1.64 -16.74
CA LEU A 191 -11.54 2.97 -17.31
C LEU A 191 -11.83 2.97 -18.81
N GLY A 192 -12.29 4.11 -19.34
CA GLY A 192 -12.58 4.28 -20.76
C GLY A 192 -11.49 5.04 -21.52
N ASP A 193 -10.96 6.11 -20.93
CA ASP A 193 -10.01 7.00 -21.61
C ASP A 193 -9.02 7.59 -20.60
N ASN A 194 -7.74 7.66 -20.98
CA ASN A 194 -6.69 8.24 -20.13
C ASN A 194 -6.36 9.64 -20.66
N ARG A 195 -6.55 10.66 -19.82
CA ARG A 195 -6.27 12.06 -20.16
C ARG A 195 -5.66 12.79 -18.97
N THR A 196 -4.87 13.81 -19.26
CA THR A 196 -4.44 14.79 -18.27
C THR A 196 -5.56 15.80 -18.02
N GLY A 197 -5.61 16.40 -16.84
CA GLY A 197 -6.59 17.45 -16.55
C GLY A 197 -6.51 18.63 -17.52
N ARG A 198 -5.31 18.92 -18.04
CA ARG A 198 -5.07 19.95 -19.05
C ARG A 198 -5.72 19.61 -20.40
N GLU A 199 -5.61 18.37 -20.86
CA GLU A 199 -6.29 17.91 -22.07
C GLU A 199 -7.80 18.01 -21.92
N VAL A 200 -8.34 17.65 -20.75
CA VAL A 200 -9.79 17.80 -20.48
C VAL A 200 -10.21 19.27 -20.57
N ALA A 201 -9.48 20.19 -19.93
CA ALA A 201 -9.76 21.62 -20.03
C ALA A 201 -9.69 22.14 -21.47
N GLN A 202 -8.74 21.65 -22.27
CA GLN A 202 -8.61 21.99 -23.68
C GLN A 202 -9.80 21.50 -24.51
N LEU A 203 -10.27 20.26 -24.29
CA LEU A 203 -11.45 19.71 -24.97
C LEU A 203 -12.71 20.50 -24.62
N ILE A 204 -12.89 20.87 -23.34
CA ILE A 204 -14.02 21.72 -22.93
C ILE A 204 -13.92 23.09 -23.62
N SER A 205 -12.74 23.70 -23.68
CA SER A 205 -12.51 24.98 -24.37
C SER A 205 -12.90 24.91 -25.85
N GLN A 206 -12.45 23.86 -26.54
CA GLN A 206 -12.73 23.64 -27.96
C GLN A 206 -14.23 23.50 -28.25
N HIS A 207 -14.95 22.70 -27.45
CA HIS A 207 -16.37 22.41 -27.69
C HIS A 207 -17.34 23.45 -27.10
N SER A 208 -16.90 24.24 -26.12
CA SER A 208 -17.71 25.35 -25.56
C SER A 208 -17.47 26.70 -26.23
N GLY A 209 -16.34 26.86 -26.94
CA GLY A 209 -15.92 28.13 -27.54
C GLY A 209 -15.45 29.18 -26.53
N LYS A 210 -15.22 28.80 -25.27
CA LYS A 210 -14.76 29.68 -24.19
C LYS A 210 -13.40 29.21 -23.67
N GLU A 211 -12.50 30.15 -23.41
CA GLU A 211 -11.22 29.84 -22.78
C GLU A 211 -11.43 29.25 -21.37
N ILE A 212 -10.84 28.08 -21.09
CA ILE A 212 -10.89 27.43 -19.79
C ILE A 212 -9.54 27.57 -19.08
N LYS A 213 -9.51 28.29 -17.96
CA LYS A 213 -8.33 28.41 -17.11
C LYS A 213 -8.23 27.22 -16.17
N CYS A 214 -7.03 26.65 -16.07
CA CYS A 214 -6.73 25.57 -15.11
C CYS A 214 -6.20 26.18 -13.82
N GLN A 215 -6.86 25.92 -12.69
CA GLN A 215 -6.42 26.39 -11.38
C GLN A 215 -6.28 25.20 -10.41
N LEU A 216 -5.07 25.06 -9.86
CA LEU A 216 -4.79 24.11 -8.79
C LEU A 216 -5.22 24.73 -7.46
N CYS A 217 -6.12 24.07 -6.73
CA CYS A 217 -6.59 24.48 -5.42
C CYS A 217 -5.99 23.60 -4.32
N GLN A 218 -5.77 24.17 -3.14
CA GLN A 218 -5.40 23.37 -1.98
C GLN A 218 -6.65 22.70 -1.39
N PHE A 219 -6.45 21.55 -0.74
CA PHE A 219 -7.54 20.81 -0.09
C PHE A 219 -8.25 21.67 0.96
N GLU A 220 -7.48 22.42 1.74
CA GLU A 220 -7.94 23.32 2.80
C GLU A 220 -8.90 24.40 2.29
N ASP A 221 -8.74 24.85 1.05
CA ASP A 221 -9.57 25.90 0.44
C ASP A 221 -10.95 25.40 -0.03
N LEU A 222 -11.07 24.09 -0.24
CA LEU A 222 -12.24 23.46 -0.87
C LEU A 222 -12.95 22.44 0.01
N LYS A 223 -12.37 21.98 1.11
CA LYS A 223 -12.96 20.96 1.99
C LYS A 223 -14.39 21.31 2.44
N ASP A 224 -14.66 22.57 2.77
CA ASP A 224 -15.98 23.03 3.25
C ASP A 224 -17.01 23.18 2.10
N LYS A 225 -16.54 23.21 0.85
CA LYS A 225 -17.35 23.32 -0.36
C LYS A 225 -17.72 21.97 -0.95
N ILE A 226 -17.06 20.90 -0.53
CA ILE A 226 -17.32 19.54 -0.99
C ILE A 226 -18.33 18.92 -0.02
N PRO A 227 -19.58 18.62 -0.46
CA PRO A 227 -20.63 18.15 0.45
C PRO A 227 -20.25 16.91 1.26
N MET A 228 -19.47 16.00 0.67
CA MET A 228 -19.02 14.78 1.34
C MET A 228 -17.96 15.03 2.42
N LEU A 229 -17.30 16.20 2.43
CA LEU A 229 -16.21 16.52 3.34
C LEU A 229 -16.58 17.51 4.43
N LYS A 230 -17.54 18.41 4.16
CA LYS A 230 -17.94 19.49 5.05
C LYS A 230 -18.28 19.01 6.48
N ASP A 231 -19.06 17.94 6.59
CA ASP A 231 -19.49 17.37 7.88
C ASP A 231 -18.81 16.02 8.17
N ALA A 232 -17.74 15.70 7.44
CA ALA A 232 -17.05 14.44 7.57
C ALA A 232 -16.11 14.43 8.78
N ASN A 233 -15.94 13.26 9.39
CA ASN A 233 -14.95 13.08 10.45
C ASN A 233 -13.51 13.17 9.90
N GLU A 234 -12.55 13.34 10.80
CA GLU A 234 -11.12 13.48 10.46
C GLU A 234 -10.60 12.31 9.61
N TYR A 235 -11.06 11.08 9.87
CA TYR A 235 -10.68 9.91 9.09
C TYR A 235 -11.02 10.03 7.60
N VAL A 236 -12.22 10.51 7.27
CA VAL A 236 -12.67 10.69 5.88
C VAL A 236 -11.91 11.86 5.23
N GLN A 237 -11.66 12.94 5.97
CA GLN A 237 -10.90 14.08 5.47
C GLN A 237 -9.45 13.70 5.15
N ASP A 238 -8.78 12.98 6.05
CA ASP A 238 -7.43 12.46 5.86
C ASP A 238 -7.36 11.47 4.70
N GLY A 239 -8.34 10.58 4.60
CA GLY A 239 -8.46 9.64 3.49
C GLY A 239 -8.52 10.37 2.15
N PHE A 240 -9.34 11.41 2.06
CA PHE A 240 -9.46 12.22 0.85
C PHE A 240 -8.15 12.95 0.52
N ALA A 241 -7.50 13.58 1.50
CA ALA A 241 -6.22 14.26 1.30
C ALA A 241 -5.13 13.29 0.79
N ARG A 242 -5.10 12.06 1.30
CA ARG A 242 -4.17 11.00 0.84
C ARG A 242 -4.44 10.59 -0.61
N ILE A 243 -5.70 10.50 -1.01
CA ILE A 243 -6.08 10.20 -2.40
C ILE A 243 -5.61 11.33 -3.33
N MET A 244 -5.83 12.59 -2.97
CA MET A 244 -5.34 13.74 -3.77
C MET A 244 -3.81 13.73 -3.90
N PHE A 245 -3.09 13.43 -2.80
CA PHE A 245 -1.64 13.27 -2.82
C PHE A 245 -1.20 12.14 -3.77
N TYR A 246 -1.91 11.02 -3.78
CA TYR A 246 -1.64 9.91 -4.69
C TYR A 246 -1.82 10.33 -6.16
N TYR A 247 -2.96 10.94 -6.49
CA TYR A 247 -3.24 11.41 -7.85
C TYR A 247 -2.19 12.40 -8.36
N ASN A 248 -1.72 13.30 -7.49
CA ASN A 248 -0.71 14.29 -7.83
C ASN A 248 0.68 13.69 -8.15
N ARG A 249 0.94 12.46 -7.71
CA ARG A 249 2.26 11.84 -7.85
C ARG A 249 2.31 10.71 -8.88
N TRP A 250 1.21 10.01 -9.06
CA TRP A 250 1.16 8.81 -9.89
C TRP A 250 0.01 8.80 -10.90
N GLY A 251 -0.99 9.65 -10.70
CA GLY A 251 -2.27 9.55 -11.39
C GLY A 251 -3.05 8.26 -11.06
N LEU A 252 -4.26 8.16 -11.58
CA LEU A 252 -5.07 6.94 -11.52
C LEU A 252 -5.26 6.39 -12.93
N THR A 253 -4.19 5.83 -13.49
CA THR A 253 -4.16 5.34 -14.87
C THR A 253 -4.48 3.84 -14.95
N GLY A 254 -4.84 3.37 -16.14
CA GLY A 254 -4.92 1.94 -16.41
C GLY A 254 -5.15 1.60 -17.87
N ASN A 255 -5.55 0.36 -18.16
CA ASN A 255 -5.80 -0.12 -19.51
C ASN A 255 -7.30 -0.16 -19.85
N ASN A 256 -7.73 0.61 -20.85
CA ASN A 256 -9.13 0.67 -21.27
C ASN A 256 -9.61 -0.58 -22.04
N ASN A 257 -8.72 -1.51 -22.39
CA ASN A 257 -9.11 -2.79 -23.00
C ASN A 257 -10.04 -3.61 -22.09
N ILE A 258 -9.87 -3.54 -20.77
CA ILE A 258 -10.72 -4.30 -19.84
C ILE A 258 -12.18 -3.87 -20.01
N LEU A 259 -12.42 -2.56 -19.98
CA LEU A 259 -13.76 -2.01 -20.17
C LEU A 259 -14.30 -2.32 -21.58
N ARG A 260 -13.46 -2.17 -22.62
CA ARG A 260 -13.81 -2.53 -24.00
C ARG A 260 -14.27 -3.98 -24.13
N PHE A 261 -13.54 -4.92 -23.52
CA PHE A 261 -13.87 -6.35 -23.59
C PHE A 261 -15.18 -6.68 -22.87
N LEU A 262 -15.46 -6.01 -21.76
CA LEU A 262 -16.71 -6.20 -21.00
C LEU A 262 -17.93 -5.55 -21.67
N LEU A 263 -17.73 -4.45 -22.39
CA LEU A 263 -18.77 -3.77 -23.17
C LEU A 263 -19.02 -4.46 -24.53
N GLY A 264 -18.00 -5.03 -25.16
CA GLY A 264 -18.07 -5.50 -26.54
C GLY A 264 -18.09 -4.37 -27.59
N ARG A 265 -17.79 -3.14 -27.17
CA ARG A 265 -17.65 -1.92 -28.00
C ARG A 265 -16.57 -1.02 -27.42
N GLU A 266 -16.22 0.03 -28.15
CA GLU A 266 -15.36 1.08 -27.60
C GLU A 266 -16.01 1.76 -26.39
N PRO A 267 -15.25 1.97 -25.29
CA PRO A 267 -15.68 2.82 -24.19
C PRO A 267 -15.93 4.27 -24.64
N THR A 268 -16.78 4.96 -23.91
CA THR A 268 -17.05 6.38 -24.11
C THR A 268 -15.77 7.17 -23.82
N SER A 269 -15.33 7.97 -24.80
CA SER A 269 -14.17 8.85 -24.61
C SER A 269 -14.53 10.07 -23.76
N VAL A 270 -13.53 10.73 -23.17
CA VAL A 270 -13.77 11.98 -22.45
C VAL A 270 -14.37 13.05 -23.38
N GLU A 271 -13.92 13.08 -24.64
CA GLU A 271 -14.42 14.02 -25.64
C GLU A 271 -15.90 13.78 -25.97
N ASP A 272 -16.31 12.53 -26.20
CA ASP A 272 -17.70 12.19 -26.49
C ASP A 272 -18.62 12.60 -25.32
N TYR A 273 -18.19 12.35 -24.08
CA TYR A 273 -18.90 12.77 -22.89
C TYR A 273 -19.05 14.30 -22.80
N ILE A 274 -17.98 15.05 -23.08
CA ILE A 274 -18.01 16.52 -23.12
C ILE A 274 -19.01 17.02 -24.15
N ILE A 275 -18.93 16.52 -25.39
CA ILE A 275 -19.82 16.90 -26.49
C ILE A 275 -21.28 16.63 -26.12
N LYS A 276 -21.56 15.44 -25.58
CA LYS A 276 -22.90 15.05 -25.12
C LYS A 276 -23.42 15.98 -24.02
N THR A 277 -22.57 16.30 -23.04
CA THR A 277 -22.94 17.09 -21.86
C THR A 277 -23.18 18.56 -22.20
N LEU A 278 -22.44 19.13 -23.15
CA LEU A 278 -22.64 20.52 -23.59
C LEU A 278 -23.87 20.72 -24.48
N LYS A 279 -24.33 19.66 -25.18
CA LYS A 279 -25.53 19.70 -26.03
C LYS A 279 -26.84 19.47 -25.28
N ALA A 280 -26.79 18.73 -24.17
CA ALA A 280 -27.92 18.47 -23.29
C ALA A 280 -28.28 19.71 -22.45
#